data_AF-A0A3S0TP47-F1
#
_entry.id   AF-A0A3S0TP47-F1
#
_cell.length_a   1.000
_cell.length_b   1.000
_cell.length_c   1.000
_cell.angle_alpha   90.00
_cell.angle_beta   90.00
_cell.angle_gamma   90.00
#
_symmetry.space_group_name_H-M   'P 1'
#
loop_
_entity.id
_entity.type
_entity.pdbx_description
1 polymer ?
#
loop_
_entity_poly.entity_id
_entity_poly.type
_entity_poly.pdbx_seq_one_letter_code
_entity_poly.pdbx_strand_id
1 'polypeptide(L)'
;MLVYNYRVKEISLKLNISERTVTTHQENIYQKLKIRHRSYLIQFCPYYSEFLNNLTHRERSIADLLSQDLCSSDIATRLNLTIETIYSYRKSINRKLKTVQEKYDVLGVFA
;
A
#
# COMPACT_ATOMS: atom_id res chain seq x y z
N MET A 1 -4.37 -2.27 -5.49
CA MET A 1 -2.91 -2.15 -5.54
C MET A 1 -2.37 -3.27 -4.68
N LEU A 2 -2.07 -4.41 -5.30
CA LEU A 2 -1.32 -5.47 -4.64
C LEU A 2 0.13 -4.99 -4.47
N VAL A 3 0.90 -5.73 -3.69
CA VAL A 3 2.30 -5.50 -3.29
C VAL A 3 3.25 -5.03 -4.42
N TYR A 4 2.95 -5.38 -5.69
CA TYR A 4 3.71 -5.00 -6.89
C TYR A 4 3.05 -3.90 -7.76
N ASN A 5 2.02 -3.22 -7.26
CA ASN A 5 1.23 -2.23 -8.02
C ASN A 5 0.56 -2.72 -9.31
N TYR A 6 0.49 -4.04 -9.55
CA TYR A 6 -0.29 -4.52 -10.68
C TYR A 6 -1.74 -4.03 -10.59
N ARG A 7 -2.18 -3.36 -11.65
CA ARG A 7 -3.56 -2.96 -11.86
C ARG A 7 -4.38 -4.22 -12.12
N VAL A 8 -5.66 -4.17 -11.77
CA VAL A 8 -6.61 -5.27 -12.03
C VAL A 8 -6.54 -5.71 -13.50
N LYS A 9 -6.47 -4.75 -14.41
CA LYS A 9 -6.29 -4.97 -15.85
C LYS A 9 -5.00 -5.73 -16.22
N GLU A 10 -3.88 -5.46 -15.56
CA GLU A 10 -2.62 -6.15 -15.86
C GLU A 10 -2.66 -7.60 -15.37
N ILE A 11 -3.24 -7.82 -14.19
CA ILE A 11 -3.46 -9.15 -13.62
C ILE A 11 -4.41 -9.94 -14.52
N SER A 12 -5.50 -9.33 -14.97
CA SER A 12 -6.51 -9.97 -15.80
C SER A 12 -5.92 -10.44 -17.14
N LEU A 13 -5.07 -9.59 -17.76
CA LEU A 13 -4.33 -9.95 -18.98
C LEU A 13 -3.33 -11.08 -18.73
N LYS A 14 -2.53 -11.01 -17.66
CA LYS A 14 -1.50 -12.02 -17.35
C LYS A 14 -2.10 -13.39 -17.00
N LEU A 15 -3.28 -13.41 -16.40
CA LEU A 15 -3.98 -14.63 -15.99
C LEU A 15 -5.05 -15.10 -17.00
N ASN A 16 -5.26 -14.36 -18.09
CA ASN A 16 -6.31 -14.62 -19.09
C ASN A 16 -7.72 -14.83 -18.49
N ILE A 17 -8.10 -13.94 -17.56
CA ILE A 17 -9.42 -13.92 -16.91
C ILE A 17 -10.02 -12.51 -16.93
N SER A 18 -11.31 -12.36 -16.60
CA SER A 18 -11.94 -11.04 -16.57
C SER A 18 -11.44 -10.18 -15.38
N GLU A 19 -11.45 -8.85 -15.54
CA GLU A 19 -11.18 -7.91 -14.44
C GLU A 19 -12.13 -8.10 -13.25
N ARG A 20 -13.39 -8.48 -13.53
CA ARG A 20 -14.39 -8.81 -12.49
C ARG A 20 -13.98 -10.03 -11.68
N THR A 21 -13.46 -11.06 -12.35
CA THR A 21 -12.96 -12.28 -11.70
C THR A 21 -11.75 -11.97 -10.81
N VAL A 22 -10.80 -11.16 -11.30
CA VAL A 22 -9.65 -10.70 -10.49
C VAL A 22 -10.11 -9.96 -9.24
N THR A 23 -11.07 -9.03 -9.39
CA THR A 23 -11.61 -8.26 -8.25
C THR A 23 -12.27 -9.17 -7.22
N THR A 24 -13.06 -10.14 -7.67
CA THR A 24 -13.72 -11.13 -6.81
C THR A 24 -12.69 -11.98 -6.04
N HIS A 25 -11.62 -12.42 -6.71
CA HIS A 25 -10.53 -13.14 -6.04
C HIS A 25 -9.79 -12.26 -5.02
N GLN A 26 -9.54 -10.99 -5.33
CA GLN A 26 -8.92 -10.05 -4.39
C GLN A 26 -9.78 -9.87 -3.12
N GLU A 27 -11.11 -9.70 -3.29
CA GLU A 27 -12.05 -9.60 -2.17
C GLU A 27 -12.04 -10.86 -1.30
N ASN A 28 -12.11 -12.04 -1.93
CA ASN A 28 -12.05 -13.32 -1.22
C ASN A 28 -10.72 -13.50 -0.46
N ILE A 29 -9.60 -13.06 -1.04
CA ILE A 29 -8.29 -13.09 -0.38
C ILE A 29 -8.29 -12.16 0.83
N TYR A 30 -8.79 -10.93 0.71
CA TYR A 30 -8.87 -9.99 1.83
C TYR A 30 -9.75 -10.53 2.96
N GLN A 31 -10.89 -11.15 2.63
CA GLN A 31 -11.76 -11.79 3.62
C GLN A 31 -11.05 -12.95 4.34
N LYS A 32 -10.40 -13.86 3.59
CA LYS A 32 -9.67 -15.00 4.15
C LYS A 32 -8.51 -14.56 5.05
N LEU A 33 -7.80 -13.51 4.66
CA LEU A 33 -6.69 -12.93 5.41
C LEU A 33 -7.14 -11.93 6.49
N LYS A 34 -8.44 -11.66 6.60
CA LYS A 34 -9.03 -10.68 7.53
C LYS A 34 -8.42 -9.28 7.42
N ILE A 35 -8.05 -8.87 6.21
CA ILE A 35 -7.46 -7.56 5.91
C ILE A 35 -8.59 -6.55 5.71
N ARG A 36 -8.64 -5.50 6.53
CA ARG A 36 -9.70 -4.48 6.45
C ARG A 36 -9.31 -3.33 5.53
N HIS A 37 -8.06 -2.92 5.58
CA HIS A 37 -7.57 -1.76 4.85
C HIS A 37 -6.44 -2.13 3.90
N ARG A 38 -6.58 -1.73 2.64
CA ARG A 38 -5.53 -1.96 1.63
C ARG A 38 -4.16 -1.40 2.02
N SER A 39 -4.12 -0.35 2.84
CA SER A 39 -2.86 0.21 3.33
C SER A 39 -2.07 -0.72 4.24
N TYR A 40 -2.72 -1.70 4.86
CA TYR A 40 -2.05 -2.78 5.59
C TYR A 40 -1.03 -3.52 4.72
N LEU A 41 -1.29 -3.62 3.42
CA LEU A 41 -0.44 -4.36 2.49
C LEU A 41 0.93 -3.70 2.25
N ILE A 42 1.12 -2.44 2.67
CA ILE A 42 2.38 -1.72 2.47
C ILE A 42 3.57 -2.44 3.10
N GLN A 43 3.35 -3.17 4.20
CA GLN A 43 4.39 -3.90 4.92
C GLN A 43 4.92 -5.13 4.17
N PHE A 44 4.17 -5.64 3.19
CA PHE A 44 4.60 -6.77 2.37
C PHE A 44 5.35 -6.34 1.11
N CYS A 45 5.59 -5.04 0.95
CA CYS A 45 6.37 -4.50 -0.14
C CYS A 45 7.81 -5.06 -0.14
N PRO A 46 8.35 -5.55 -1.28
CA PRO A 46 9.70 -6.14 -1.31
C PRO A 46 10.80 -5.14 -0.92
N TYR A 47 10.57 -3.86 -1.17
CA TYR A 47 11.47 -2.75 -0.86
C TYR A 47 11.02 -1.95 0.39
N TYR A 48 10.27 -2.59 1.30
CA TYR A 48 9.70 -1.93 2.48
C TYR A 48 10.77 -1.28 3.36
N SER A 49 11.93 -1.92 3.57
CA SER A 49 13.03 -1.38 4.39
C SER A 49 13.61 -0.08 3.81
N GLU A 50 13.91 -0.06 2.51
CA GLU A 50 14.38 1.15 1.82
C GLU A 50 13.31 2.24 1.79
N PHE A 51 12.06 1.85 1.53
CA PHE A 51 10.92 2.76 1.58
C PHE A 51 10.81 3.44 2.95
N LEU A 52 10.91 2.69 4.06
CA LEU A 52 10.87 3.25 5.40
C LEU A 52 12.03 4.24 5.64
N ASN A 53 13.22 3.99 5.09
CA ASN A 53 14.37 4.88 5.22
C ASN A 53 14.18 6.22 4.49
N ASN A 54 13.33 6.25 3.46
CA ASN A 54 12.98 7.48 2.74
C ASN A 54 11.86 8.30 3.43
N LEU A 55 11.22 7.76 4.46
CA LEU A 55 10.20 8.47 5.23
C LEU A 55 10.82 9.36 6.31
N THR A 56 10.22 10.53 6.51
CA THR A 56 10.47 11.34 7.70
C THR A 56 9.97 10.59 8.94
N HIS A 57 10.42 11.01 10.13
CA HIS A 57 9.97 10.42 11.39
C HIS A 57 8.44 10.37 11.49
N ARG A 58 7.76 11.47 11.14
CA ARG A 58 6.29 11.55 11.21
C ARG A 58 5.58 10.67 10.18
N GLU A 59 6.08 10.63 8.95
CA GLU A 59 5.55 9.73 7.92
C GLU A 59 5.74 8.26 8.32
N ARG A 60 6.88 7.93 8.95
CA ARG A 60 7.15 6.58 9.45
C ARG A 60 6.16 6.18 10.54
N SER A 61 5.85 7.07 11.49
CA SER A 61 4.80 6.80 12.49
C SER A 61 3.45 6.49 11.86
N ILE A 62 3.07 7.22 10.81
CA ILE A 62 1.82 6.98 10.08
C ILE A 62 1.88 5.65 9.32
N ALA A 63 3.00 5.36 8.65
CA ALA A 63 3.18 4.10 7.93
C ALA A 63 3.14 2.87 8.86
N ASP A 64 3.65 2.99 10.08
CA ASP A 64 3.59 1.95 11.12
C ASP A 64 2.16 1.73 11.64
N LEU A 65 1.36 2.79 11.77
CA LEU A 65 -0.06 2.62 12.12
C LEU A 65 -0.85 2.01 10.95
N LEU A 66 -0.48 2.32 9.70
CA LEU A 66 -1.09 1.70 8.53
C LEU A 66 -0.78 0.19 8.44
N SER A 67 0.43 -0.25 8.83
CA SER A 67 0.79 -1.67 8.88
C SER A 67 0.08 -2.44 10.02
N GLN A 68 -0.54 -1.73 10.96
CA GLN A 68 -1.40 -2.31 12.00
C GLN A 68 -2.89 -2.41 11.57
N ASP A 69 -3.18 -2.23 10.28
CA ASP A 69 -4.53 -2.26 9.72
C ASP A 69 -5.46 -1.19 10.30
N LEU A 70 -4.90 -0.02 10.65
CA LEU A 70 -5.66 1.14 11.09
C LEU A 70 -6.07 2.02 9.92
N CYS A 71 -7.29 2.56 9.98
CA CYS A 71 -7.79 3.48 8.95
C CYS A 71 -7.38 4.93 9.24
N SER A 72 -7.62 5.84 8.29
CA SER A 72 -7.19 7.24 8.44
C SER A 72 -7.83 7.94 9.64
N SER A 73 -9.08 7.62 9.99
CA SER A 73 -9.73 8.18 11.18
C SER A 73 -9.11 7.64 12.47
N ASP A 74 -8.83 6.34 12.55
CA ASP A 74 -8.17 5.75 13.73
C ASP A 74 -6.79 6.37 13.98
N ILE A 75 -6.04 6.57 12.89
CA ILE A 75 -4.72 7.21 12.92
C ILE A 75 -4.83 8.66 13.35
N ALA A 76 -5.81 9.40 12.82
CA ALA A 76 -6.07 10.79 13.18
C ALA A 76 -6.33 10.92 14.69
N THR A 77 -7.23 10.09 15.23
CA THR A 77 -7.52 10.03 16.67
C THR A 77 -6.28 9.66 17.48
N ARG A 78 -5.56 8.61 17.10
CA ARG A 78 -4.38 8.12 17.85
C ARG A 78 -3.23 9.12 17.89
N LEU A 79 -3.06 9.90 16.82
CA LEU A 79 -2.01 10.89 16.70
C LEU A 79 -2.43 12.30 17.11
N ASN A 80 -3.68 12.47 17.55
CA ASN A 80 -4.32 13.76 17.83
C ASN A 80 -4.12 14.78 16.68
N LEU A 81 -4.44 14.35 15.46
CA LEU A 81 -4.35 15.14 14.24
C LEU A 81 -5.71 15.18 13.53
N THR A 82 -5.87 16.13 12.61
CA THR A 82 -7.02 16.14 11.70
C THR A 82 -6.89 15.06 10.62
N ILE A 83 -8.03 14.57 10.11
CA ILE A 83 -8.03 13.56 9.06
C ILE A 83 -7.41 14.09 7.76
N GLU A 84 -7.55 15.38 7.46
CA GLU A 84 -6.95 16.06 6.32
C GLU A 84 -5.41 16.06 6.40
N THR A 85 -4.89 16.21 7.62
CA THR A 85 -3.44 16.10 7.88
C THR A 85 -2.97 14.69 7.58
N ILE A 86 -3.71 13.67 8.01
CA ILE A 86 -3.41 12.26 7.70
C ILE A 86 -3.47 12.01 6.19
N TYR A 87 -4.47 12.54 5.47
CA TYR A 87 -4.53 12.43 4.01
C TYR A 87 -3.34 13.07 3.31
N SER A 88 -2.89 14.22 3.78
CA SER A 88 -1.70 14.90 3.25
C SER A 88 -0.45 14.07 3.43
N TYR A 89 -0.25 13.49 4.62
CA TYR A 89 0.85 12.55 4.86
C TYR A 89 0.75 11.29 4.00
N ARG A 90 -0.43 10.67 3.89
CA ARG A 90 -0.65 9.50 3.03
C ARG A 90 -0.31 9.79 1.57
N LYS A 91 -0.62 10.98 1.07
CA LYS A 91 -0.23 11.42 -0.29
C LYS A 91 1.28 11.49 -0.44
N SER A 92 1.99 12.05 0.55
CA SER A 92 3.46 12.09 0.55
C SER A 92 4.06 10.69 0.61
N ILE A 93 3.56 9.84 1.51
CA ILE A 93 3.98 8.44 1.66
C ILE A 93 3.81 7.66 0.35
N ASN A 94 2.64 7.75 -0.29
CA ASN A 94 2.38 7.08 -1.56
C ASN A 94 3.32 7.56 -2.67
N ARG A 95 3.63 8.87 -2.72
CA ARG A 95 4.60 9.41 -3.69
C ARG A 95 5.99 8.81 -3.47
N LYS A 96 6.45 8.75 -2.21
CA LYS A 96 7.76 8.16 -1.87
C LYS A 96 7.81 6.66 -2.15
N LEU A 97 6.73 5.93 -1.87
CA LEU A 97 6.61 4.52 -2.22
C LEU A 97 6.75 4.30 -3.73
N LYS A 98 6.10 5.15 -4.54
CA LYS A 98 6.19 5.09 -6.00
C LYS A 98 7.62 5.35 -6.50
N THR A 99 8.33 6.30 -5.93
CA THR A 99 9.72 6.59 -6.32
C THR A 99 10.65 5.41 -6.07
N VAL A 100 10.50 4.72 -4.92
CA VAL A 100 11.27 3.50 -4.65
C VAL A 100 10.88 2.40 -5.63
N GLN A 101 9.58 2.24 -5.89
CA GLN A 101 9.12 1.26 -6.87
C GLN A 101 9.76 1.47 -8.25
N GLU A 102 9.66 2.68 -8.81
CA GLU A 102 10.20 3.02 -10.13
C GLU A 102 11.70 2.71 -10.23
N LYS A 103 12.46 2.96 -9.15
CA LYS A 103 13.87 2.59 -9.06
C LYS A 103 14.08 1.07 -9.21
N TYR A 104 13.29 0.25 -8.52
CA TYR A 104 13.42 -1.21 -8.59
C TYR A 104 12.88 -1.81 -9.89
N ASP A 105 11.83 -1.22 -10.47
CA ASP A 105 11.29 -1.61 -11.77
C ASP A 105 12.35 -1.42 -12.87
N VAL A 106 13.08 -0.30 -12.86
CA VAL A 106 14.17 -0.02 -13.83
C VAL A 106 15.35 -0.99 -13.67
N LEU A 107 15.63 -1.44 -12.45
CA LEU A 107 16.71 -2.39 -12.17
C LEU A 107 16.34 -3.84 -12.52
N GLY A 108 15.09 -4.11 -12.89
CA GLY A 108 14.62 -5.46 -13.25
C GLY A 108 14.62 -6.46 -12.10
N VAL A 109 14.74 -6.00 -10.85
CA VAL A 109 14.89 -6.86 -9.66
C VAL A 109 13.61 -7.63 -9.34
N PHE A 110 12.47 -7.22 -9.89
CA PHE A 110 11.16 -7.86 -9.69
C PHE A 110 10.38 -8.14 -10.99
N ALA A 111 11.07 -8.15 -12.15
CA ALA A 111 10.49 -8.48 -13.46
C ALA A 111 10.57 -9.98 -13.76
#